data_AF-A0A4V6PM95-F1
#
_entry.id   AF-A0A4V6PM95-F1
#
_cell.length_a   1.000
_cell.length_b   1.000
_cell.length_c   1.000
_cell.angle_alpha   90.00
_cell.angle_beta   90.00
_cell.angle_gamma   90.00
#
_symmetry.space_group_name_H-M   'P 1'
#
loop_
_entity.id
_entity.type
_entity.pdbx_description
1 polymer ?
#
loop_
_entity_poly.entity_id
_entity_poly.type
_entity_poly.pdbx_seq_one_letter_code
_entity_poly.pdbx_strand_id
1 'polypeptide(L)'
;MPHSNEFFSKEFILKLYRELRDADTETKIQFTLDYIDSVKADYPLELVEYMTKTQLANIYFDQEEYKKALPLLEEINAQDAPKDTAGKHLYILLLIRTNRLLGNLNAAFSHLEQNLLPEKNQEEGFDTLSLLKEYAELCHDAGWEFDPRFQDKIDFVVESLGYEYKDLKPLEMIDFLDKTNLEWNFRLSKVILEKDVLGEEKIQLFEDFLKECQIRWYRDYVKDMINHYRSRNQD
;
A
#
# COMPACT_ATOMS: atom_id res chain seq x y z
N MET A 1 -3.30 16.36 -22.07
CA MET A 1 -2.19 16.06 -21.15
C MET A 1 -2.43 14.66 -20.65
N PRO A 2 -1.43 13.77 -20.68
CA PRO A 2 -1.53 12.46 -20.06
C PRO A 2 -1.89 12.58 -18.56
N HIS A 3 -2.61 11.61 -18.02
CA HIS A 3 -3.00 11.65 -16.61
C HIS A 3 -1.76 11.45 -15.72
N SER A 4 -1.70 12.13 -14.58
CA SER A 4 -0.63 11.97 -13.57
C SER A 4 -0.41 10.51 -13.16
N ASN A 5 -1.48 9.72 -13.09
CA ASN A 5 -1.45 8.29 -12.78
C ASN A 5 -0.87 7.41 -13.91
N GLU A 6 -0.53 8.00 -15.05
CA GLU A 6 0.03 7.30 -16.23
C GLU A 6 1.50 7.66 -16.47
N PHE A 7 2.14 8.43 -15.57
CA PHE A 7 3.54 8.86 -15.73
C PHE A 7 4.47 7.68 -16.00
N PHE A 8 4.36 6.61 -15.19
CA PHE A 8 5.02 5.33 -15.44
C PHE A 8 4.04 4.38 -16.11
N SER A 9 4.34 4.01 -17.36
CA SER A 9 3.51 3.07 -18.11
C SER A 9 3.53 1.66 -17.50
N LYS A 10 2.52 0.84 -17.82
CA LYS A 10 2.47 -0.55 -17.37
C LYS A 10 3.66 -1.35 -17.91
N GLU A 11 4.08 -1.07 -19.14
CA GLU A 11 5.23 -1.68 -19.78
C GLU A 11 6.52 -1.33 -19.03
N PHE A 12 6.69 -0.07 -18.62
CA PHE A 12 7.81 0.37 -17.80
C PHE A 12 7.85 -0.39 -16.46
N ILE A 13 6.73 -0.40 -15.74
CA ILE A 13 6.62 -1.07 -14.43
C ILE A 13 6.92 -2.57 -14.56
N LEU A 14 6.34 -3.25 -15.56
CA LEU A 14 6.60 -4.67 -15.82
C LEU A 14 8.06 -4.93 -16.13
N LYS A 15 8.69 -4.10 -16.97
CA LYS A 15 10.10 -4.27 -17.31
C LYS A 15 11.00 -4.07 -16.09
N LEU A 16 10.77 -3.03 -15.29
CA LEU A 16 11.57 -2.76 -14.09
C LEU A 16 11.47 -3.89 -13.05
N TYR A 17 10.26 -4.33 -12.74
CA TYR A 17 10.04 -5.24 -11.59
C TYR A 17 10.01 -6.72 -11.95
N ARG A 18 9.77 -7.08 -13.22
CA ARG A 18 9.73 -8.47 -13.66
C ARG A 18 10.95 -8.85 -14.49
N GLU A 19 11.28 -8.08 -15.53
CA GLU A 19 12.38 -8.42 -16.44
C GLU A 19 13.74 -8.06 -15.85
N LEU A 20 13.83 -6.90 -15.21
CA LEU A 20 15.04 -6.42 -14.52
C LEU A 20 15.06 -6.78 -13.03
N ARG A 21 14.24 -7.76 -12.60
CA ARG A 21 14.11 -8.13 -11.18
C ARG A 21 15.48 -8.34 -10.50
N ASP A 22 16.34 -9.10 -11.17
CA ASP A 22 17.66 -9.50 -10.66
C ASP A 22 18.81 -8.59 -11.14
N ALA A 23 18.48 -7.49 -11.84
CA ALA A 23 19.47 -6.49 -12.23
C ALA A 23 19.92 -5.68 -11.01
N ASP A 24 21.16 -5.19 -11.05
CA ASP A 24 21.71 -4.31 -10.02
C ASP A 24 21.01 -2.93 -9.98
N THR A 25 21.23 -2.22 -8.87
CA THR A 25 20.67 -0.89 -8.61
C THR A 25 20.99 0.11 -9.72
N GLU A 26 22.23 0.14 -10.22
CA GLU A 26 22.66 1.11 -11.23
C GLU A 26 21.90 0.89 -12.54
N THR A 27 21.75 -0.35 -12.97
CA THR A 27 20.97 -0.73 -14.15
C THR A 27 19.51 -0.32 -14.03
N LYS A 28 18.89 -0.54 -12.86
CA LYS A 28 17.49 -0.15 -12.60
C LYS A 28 17.31 1.37 -12.60
N ILE A 29 18.26 2.10 -12.02
CA ILE A 29 18.26 3.56 -12.01
C ILE A 29 18.42 4.09 -13.43
N GLN A 30 19.41 3.61 -14.18
CA GLN A 30 19.64 4.08 -15.54
C GLN A 30 18.42 3.82 -16.43
N PHE A 31 17.83 2.62 -16.36
CA PHE A 31 16.59 2.31 -17.08
C PHE A 31 15.45 3.27 -16.73
N THR A 32 15.32 3.63 -15.44
CA THR A 32 14.31 4.56 -14.96
C THR A 32 14.54 5.97 -15.47
N LEU A 33 15.78 6.47 -15.38
CA LEU A 33 16.12 7.81 -15.83
C LEU A 33 15.99 7.95 -17.36
N ASP A 34 16.39 6.93 -18.13
CA ASP A 34 16.21 6.90 -19.59
C ASP A 34 14.73 6.98 -19.97
N TYR A 35 13.87 6.25 -19.27
CA TYR A 35 12.42 6.33 -19.48
C TYR A 35 11.89 7.72 -19.17
N ILE A 36 12.25 8.29 -18.00
CA ILE A 36 11.81 9.63 -17.60
C ILE A 36 12.26 10.67 -18.62
N ASP A 37 13.49 10.59 -19.11
CA ASP A 37 14.02 11.50 -20.13
C ASP A 37 13.22 11.44 -21.44
N SER A 38 12.68 10.26 -21.78
CA SER A 38 11.85 10.09 -22.98
C SER A 38 10.45 10.71 -22.87
N VAL A 39 9.91 10.89 -21.65
CA VAL A 39 8.52 11.34 -21.43
C VAL A 39 8.40 12.68 -20.73
N LYS A 40 9.45 13.18 -20.05
CA LYS A 40 9.37 14.37 -19.17
C LYS A 40 8.87 15.64 -19.85
N ALA A 41 9.01 15.76 -21.17
CA ALA A 41 8.53 16.92 -21.92
C ALA A 41 6.99 17.03 -21.93
N ASP A 42 6.28 15.93 -21.68
CA ASP A 42 4.82 15.87 -21.71
C ASP A 42 4.16 16.18 -20.35
N TYR A 43 4.96 16.36 -19.30
CA TYR A 43 4.50 16.50 -17.92
C TYR A 43 5.02 17.79 -17.24
N PRO A 44 4.30 18.33 -16.24
CA PRO A 44 4.80 19.42 -15.41
C PRO A 44 6.08 19.04 -14.67
N LEU A 45 7.02 19.98 -14.55
CA LEU A 45 8.32 19.76 -13.88
C LEU A 45 8.16 19.21 -12.45
N GLU A 46 7.24 19.77 -11.68
CA GLU A 46 6.97 19.33 -10.29
C GLU A 46 6.56 17.85 -10.22
N LEU A 47 5.73 17.40 -11.17
CA LEU A 47 5.34 15.98 -11.26
C LEU A 47 6.54 15.12 -11.65
N VAL A 48 7.34 15.54 -12.64
CA VAL A 48 8.55 14.83 -13.06
C VAL A 48 9.51 14.66 -11.87
N GLU A 49 9.77 15.72 -11.12
CA GLU A 49 10.66 15.69 -9.95
C GLU A 49 10.12 14.76 -8.85
N TYR A 50 8.83 14.85 -8.54
CA TYR A 50 8.17 13.99 -7.56
C TYR A 50 8.23 12.51 -7.97
N MET A 51 7.86 12.18 -9.21
CA MET A 51 7.85 10.81 -9.72
C MET A 51 9.26 10.23 -9.84
N THR A 52 10.25 11.07 -10.17
CA THR A 52 11.66 10.65 -10.16
C THR A 52 12.11 10.26 -8.75
N LYS A 53 11.91 11.13 -7.76
CA LYS A 53 12.32 10.85 -6.36
C LYS A 53 11.66 9.60 -5.82
N THR A 54 10.35 9.48 -6.01
CA THR A 54 9.59 8.33 -5.52
C THR A 54 10.04 7.00 -6.15
N GLN A 55 10.31 6.99 -7.45
CA GLN A 55 10.78 5.77 -8.12
C GLN A 55 12.21 5.40 -7.72
N LEU A 56 13.10 6.39 -7.55
CA LEU A 56 14.46 6.14 -7.06
C LEU A 56 14.43 5.63 -5.61
N ALA A 57 13.58 6.20 -4.74
CA ALA A 57 13.41 5.74 -3.37
C ALA A 57 12.95 4.27 -3.33
N ASN A 58 11.98 3.89 -4.16
CA ASN A 58 11.53 2.49 -4.30
C ASN A 58 12.67 1.57 -4.75
N ILE A 59 13.43 1.97 -5.78
CA ILE A 59 14.55 1.15 -6.28
C ILE A 59 15.61 0.94 -5.21
N TYR A 60 16.03 2.00 -4.51
CA TYR A 60 16.99 1.85 -3.41
C TYR A 60 16.43 0.99 -2.28
N PHE A 61 15.16 1.14 -1.94
CA PHE A 61 14.51 0.34 -0.91
C PHE A 61 14.49 -1.16 -1.29
N ASP A 62 14.07 -1.48 -2.51
CA ASP A 62 13.97 -2.86 -3.02
C ASP A 62 15.33 -3.53 -3.25
N GLN A 63 16.40 -2.73 -3.31
CA GLN A 63 17.79 -3.21 -3.36
C GLN A 63 18.46 -3.22 -1.98
N GLU A 64 17.68 -3.04 -0.91
CA GLU A 64 18.15 -2.98 0.49
C GLU A 64 19.19 -1.87 0.74
N GLU A 65 19.27 -0.89 -0.15
CA GLU A 65 20.13 0.29 -0.05
C GLU A 65 19.46 1.39 0.79
N TYR A 66 18.99 1.04 1.98
CA TYR A 66 18.16 1.89 2.84
C TYR A 66 18.78 3.25 3.16
N LYS A 67 20.12 3.31 3.28
CA LYS A 67 20.84 4.58 3.52
C LYS A 67 20.70 5.57 2.35
N LYS A 68 20.53 5.08 1.12
CA LYS A 68 20.28 5.91 -0.06
C LYS A 68 18.79 6.22 -0.25
N ALA A 69 17.91 5.29 0.15
CA ALA A 69 16.47 5.50 0.11
C ALA A 69 16.01 6.58 1.09
N LEU A 70 16.55 6.58 2.32
CA LEU A 70 16.13 7.47 3.41
C LEU A 70 16.08 8.97 3.04
N PRO A 71 17.14 9.61 2.52
CA PRO A 71 17.09 11.04 2.22
C PRO A 71 16.03 11.39 1.15
N LEU A 72 15.79 10.50 0.18
CA LEU A 72 14.73 10.70 -0.81
C LEU A 72 13.34 10.63 -0.18
N LEU A 73 13.14 9.67 0.74
CA LEU A 73 11.87 9.51 1.46
C LEU A 73 11.59 10.70 2.39
N GLU A 74 12.62 11.25 3.03
CA GLU A 74 12.52 12.47 3.85
C GLU A 74 12.11 13.68 2.99
N GLU A 75 12.72 13.86 1.81
CA GLU A 75 12.32 14.90 0.85
C GLU A 75 10.88 14.73 0.37
N ILE A 76 10.47 13.49 0.04
CA ILE A 76 9.09 13.19 -0.39
C ILE A 76 8.09 13.51 0.71
N ASN A 77 8.43 13.22 1.97
CA ASN A 77 7.57 13.53 3.10
C ASN A 77 7.40 15.05 3.30
N ALA A 78 8.48 15.82 3.09
CA ALA A 78 8.50 17.27 3.30
C ALA A 78 7.79 18.10 2.21
N GLN A 79 7.67 17.60 0.98
CA GLN A 79 7.03 18.31 -0.15
C GLN A 79 5.57 17.89 -0.32
N ASP A 80 4.62 18.76 -0.67
CA ASP A 80 3.25 18.32 -0.97
C ASP A 80 3.19 17.33 -2.14
N ALA A 81 2.23 16.39 -2.10
CA ALA A 81 2.03 15.49 -3.22
C ALA A 81 1.35 16.27 -4.37
N PRO A 82 1.86 16.18 -5.62
CA PRO A 82 1.21 16.79 -6.76
C PRO A 82 -0.24 16.32 -6.89
N LYS A 83 -1.11 17.20 -7.40
CA LYS A 83 -2.52 16.87 -7.64
C LYS A 83 -2.65 15.61 -8.51
N ASP A 84 -3.73 14.87 -8.27
CA ASP A 84 -4.09 13.68 -9.01
C ASP A 84 -3.07 12.52 -8.91
N THR A 85 -2.16 12.55 -7.93
CA THR A 85 -1.31 11.40 -7.58
C THR A 85 -1.97 10.58 -6.45
N ALA A 86 -1.48 9.35 -6.21
CA ALA A 86 -1.96 8.49 -5.12
C ALA A 86 -1.61 8.99 -3.70
N GLY A 87 -1.13 10.23 -3.55
CA GLY A 87 -0.73 10.81 -2.27
C GLY A 87 0.57 10.25 -1.70
N LYS A 88 0.80 10.48 -0.41
CA LYS A 88 2.07 10.14 0.28
C LYS A 88 2.04 8.86 1.10
N HIS A 89 0.87 8.23 1.28
CA HIS A 89 0.68 7.17 2.27
C HIS A 89 1.73 6.05 2.14
N LEU A 90 1.93 5.54 0.92
CA LEU A 90 2.95 4.52 0.64
C LEU A 90 4.37 4.96 1.03
N TYR A 91 4.74 6.20 0.72
CA TYR A 91 6.10 6.72 0.99
C TYR A 91 6.32 7.01 2.47
N ILE A 92 5.27 7.33 3.22
CA ILE A 92 5.31 7.43 4.68
C ILE A 92 5.57 6.05 5.29
N LEU A 93 4.89 4.99 4.82
CA LEU A 93 5.16 3.62 5.25
C LEU A 93 6.60 3.21 4.95
N LEU A 94 7.09 3.50 3.74
CA LEU A 94 8.48 3.24 3.36
C LEU A 94 9.46 4.03 4.23
N LEU A 95 9.17 5.29 4.57
CA LEU A 95 10.01 6.10 5.46
C LEU A 95 10.10 5.50 6.87
N ILE A 96 8.95 5.10 7.44
CA ILE A 96 8.87 4.43 8.75
C ILE A 96 9.69 3.14 8.72
N ARG A 97 9.44 2.28 7.73
CA ARG A 97 10.12 0.99 7.58
C ARG A 97 11.63 1.16 7.34
N THR A 98 12.03 2.13 6.52
CA THR A 98 13.45 2.44 6.25
C THR A 98 14.16 2.88 7.53
N ASN A 99 13.55 3.76 8.32
CA ASN A 99 14.09 4.14 9.62
C ASN A 99 14.21 2.94 10.56
N ARG A 100 13.20 2.08 10.64
CA ARG A 100 13.22 0.85 11.43
C ARG A 100 14.38 -0.07 11.02
N LEU A 101 14.51 -0.37 9.73
CA LEU A 101 15.56 -1.25 9.19
C LEU A 101 16.99 -0.68 9.35
N LEU A 102 17.12 0.64 9.49
CA LEU A 102 18.39 1.30 9.82
C LEU A 102 18.67 1.38 11.32
N GLY A 103 17.75 0.93 12.18
CA GLY A 103 17.85 1.02 13.64
C GLY A 103 17.48 2.40 14.21
N ASN A 104 16.93 3.30 13.40
CA ASN A 104 16.47 4.63 13.81
C ASN A 104 15.07 4.55 14.46
N LEU A 105 14.92 3.73 15.50
CA LEU A 105 13.62 3.33 16.06
C LEU A 105 12.78 4.52 16.55
N ASN A 106 13.41 5.52 17.18
CA ASN A 106 12.72 6.73 17.64
C ASN A 106 12.21 7.60 16.47
N ALA A 107 12.93 7.65 15.36
CA ALA A 107 12.49 8.37 14.18
C ALA A 107 11.29 7.66 13.52
N ALA A 108 11.36 6.33 13.40
CA ALA A 108 10.24 5.51 12.94
C ALA A 108 8.98 5.72 13.82
N PHE A 109 9.15 5.71 15.14
CA PHE A 109 8.06 5.97 16.08
C PHE A 109 7.46 7.38 15.93
N SER A 110 8.30 8.41 15.82
CA SER A 110 7.85 9.79 15.62
C SER A 110 7.00 9.93 14.34
N HIS A 111 7.41 9.28 13.25
CA HIS A 111 6.62 9.26 12.01
C HIS A 111 5.30 8.50 12.19
N LEU A 112 5.28 7.39 12.93
CA LEU A 112 4.03 6.69 13.26
C LEU A 112 3.08 7.56 14.08
N GLU A 113 3.57 8.21 15.14
CA GLU A 113 2.75 9.12 15.95
C GLU A 113 2.13 10.24 15.12
N GLN A 114 2.91 10.85 14.22
CA GLN A 114 2.43 11.93 13.35
C GLN A 114 1.32 11.47 12.38
N ASN A 115 1.26 10.18 12.04
CA ASN A 115 0.33 9.64 11.05
C ASN A 115 -0.82 8.81 11.66
N LEU A 116 -0.67 8.29 12.87
CA LEU A 116 -1.71 7.53 13.57
C LEU A 116 -2.52 8.40 14.54
N LEU A 117 -1.92 9.37 15.24
CA LEU A 117 -2.61 10.12 16.30
C LEU A 117 -3.62 11.19 15.82
N PRO A 118 -3.48 11.85 14.64
CA PRO A 118 -4.47 12.84 14.22
C PRO A 118 -5.88 12.24 14.07
N GLU A 119 -6.91 12.94 14.56
CA GLU A 119 -8.33 12.58 14.40
C GLU A 119 -8.84 12.64 12.95
N LYS A 120 -8.03 13.21 12.05
CA LYS A 120 -8.49 13.76 10.76
C LYS A 120 -7.70 13.26 9.55
N ASN A 121 -7.08 12.10 9.64
CA ASN A 121 -6.83 11.38 8.41
C ASN A 121 -8.20 10.93 7.89
N GLN A 122 -8.48 11.13 6.61
CA GLN A 122 -9.70 10.60 6.01
C GLN A 122 -9.52 9.08 5.98
N GLU A 123 -9.92 8.41 7.07
CA GLU A 123 -9.42 7.10 7.43
C GLU A 123 -9.96 6.00 6.48
N GLU A 124 -9.18 5.64 5.46
CA GLU A 124 -9.32 4.36 4.78
C GLU A 124 -8.80 3.28 5.75
N GLY A 125 -9.67 2.39 6.26
CA GLY A 125 -9.31 1.41 7.28
C GLY A 125 -8.07 0.56 6.96
N PHE A 126 -7.76 0.35 5.68
CA PHE A 126 -6.55 -0.36 5.25
C PHE A 126 -5.26 0.45 5.41
N ASP A 127 -5.32 1.77 5.25
CA ASP A 127 -4.17 2.65 5.46
C ASP A 127 -3.79 2.67 6.95
N THR A 128 -4.79 2.77 7.82
CA THR A 128 -4.60 2.67 9.28
C THR A 128 -4.04 1.30 9.66
N LEU A 129 -4.55 0.21 9.08
CA LEU A 129 -4.02 -1.13 9.30
C LEU A 129 -2.55 -1.25 8.87
N SER A 130 -2.18 -0.66 7.74
CA SER A 130 -0.80 -0.69 7.23
C SER A 130 0.17 0.04 8.17
N LEU A 131 -0.25 1.17 8.76
CA LEU A 131 0.54 1.88 9.77
C LEU A 131 0.63 1.10 11.09
N LEU A 132 -0.48 0.50 11.55
CA LEU A 132 -0.48 -0.32 12.76
C LEU A 132 0.44 -1.54 12.62
N LYS A 133 0.50 -2.15 11.44
CA LYS A 133 1.44 -3.22 11.14
C LYS A 133 2.89 -2.76 11.32
N GLU A 134 3.28 -1.63 10.72
CA GLU A 134 4.64 -1.09 10.91
C GLU A 134 4.93 -0.75 12.38
N TYR A 135 3.91 -0.30 13.12
CA TYR A 135 4.03 -0.08 14.56
C TYR A 135 4.27 -1.38 15.35
N ALA A 136 3.54 -2.45 15.05
CA ALA A 136 3.72 -3.74 15.72
C ALA A 136 5.13 -4.32 15.44
N GLU A 137 5.59 -4.21 14.20
CA GLU A 137 6.95 -4.56 13.79
C GLU A 137 8.01 -3.74 14.54
N LEU A 138 7.79 -2.42 14.69
CA LEU A 138 8.67 -1.56 15.46
C LEU A 138 8.73 -1.95 16.94
N CYS A 139 7.58 -2.27 17.56
CA CYS A 139 7.54 -2.77 18.93
C CYS A 139 8.34 -4.06 19.09
N HIS A 140 8.24 -4.97 18.11
CA HIS A 140 9.02 -6.21 18.10
C HIS A 140 10.52 -5.95 18.05
N ASP A 141 10.97 -5.12 17.09
CA ASP A 141 12.39 -4.80 16.90
C ASP A 141 12.99 -4.05 18.11
N ALA A 142 12.19 -3.20 18.75
CA ALA A 142 12.60 -2.40 19.90
C ALA A 142 12.45 -3.11 21.25
N GLY A 143 11.73 -4.23 21.31
CA GLY A 143 11.32 -4.88 22.55
C GLY A 143 10.37 -4.01 23.39
N TRP A 144 9.56 -3.16 22.75
CA TRP A 144 8.63 -2.26 23.42
C TRP A 144 7.28 -2.92 23.67
N GLU A 145 6.64 -2.52 24.76
CA GLU A 145 5.22 -2.82 25.00
C GLU A 145 4.33 -1.95 24.09
N PHE A 146 3.08 -2.37 23.93
CA PHE A 146 2.08 -1.59 23.21
C PHE A 146 1.78 -0.28 23.93
N ASP A 147 1.72 0.82 23.17
CA ASP A 147 1.33 2.14 23.63
C ASP A 147 -0.20 2.27 23.57
N PRO A 148 -0.89 2.39 24.72
CA PRO A 148 -2.34 2.49 24.77
C PRO A 148 -2.94 3.64 23.95
N ARG A 149 -2.14 4.65 23.58
CA ARG A 149 -2.58 5.77 22.74
C ARG A 149 -2.99 5.36 21.33
N PHE A 150 -2.64 4.16 20.87
CA PHE A 150 -3.05 3.64 19.55
C PHE A 150 -4.22 2.64 19.62
N GLN A 151 -4.83 2.43 20.79
CA GLN A 151 -5.91 1.45 20.94
C GLN A 151 -7.14 1.80 20.10
N ASP A 152 -7.50 3.09 20.08
CA ASP A 152 -8.61 3.61 19.28
C ASP A 152 -8.42 3.35 17.78
N LYS A 153 -7.17 3.31 17.30
CA LYS A 153 -6.85 3.00 15.90
C LYS A 153 -7.07 1.53 15.57
N ILE A 154 -6.82 0.62 16.51
CA ILE A 154 -7.18 -0.80 16.34
C ILE A 154 -8.70 -0.94 16.27
N ASP A 155 -9.40 -0.31 17.22
CA ASP A 155 -10.85 -0.36 17.30
C ASP A 155 -11.49 0.22 16.03
N PHE A 156 -10.95 1.32 15.52
CA PHE A 156 -11.35 1.91 14.24
C PHE A 156 -11.18 0.95 13.06
N VAL A 157 -10.05 0.24 12.94
CA VAL A 157 -9.83 -0.72 11.84
C VAL A 157 -10.83 -1.87 11.93
N VAL A 158 -11.07 -2.40 13.14
CA VAL A 158 -12.05 -3.45 13.37
C VAL A 158 -13.44 -2.99 12.94
N GLU A 159 -13.86 -1.80 13.39
CA GLU A 159 -15.19 -1.26 13.11
C GLU A 159 -15.36 -0.90 11.64
N SER A 160 -14.43 -0.16 11.04
CA SER A 160 -14.53 0.38 9.68
C SER A 160 -14.52 -0.73 8.62
N LEU A 161 -13.58 -1.66 8.71
CA LEU A 161 -13.46 -2.78 7.78
C LEU A 161 -14.44 -3.93 8.11
N GLY A 162 -14.99 -3.93 9.33
CA GLY A 162 -15.95 -4.90 9.82
C GLY A 162 -15.34 -6.28 10.04
N TYR A 163 -14.26 -6.31 10.82
CA TYR A 163 -13.70 -7.55 11.35
C TYR A 163 -14.56 -8.07 12.52
N GLU A 164 -14.51 -9.38 12.75
CA GLU A 164 -15.01 -9.94 14.00
C GLU A 164 -14.09 -9.51 15.15
N TYR A 165 -14.68 -9.05 16.24
CA TYR A 165 -13.95 -8.79 17.46
C TYR A 165 -13.40 -10.11 18.05
N LYS A 166 -12.15 -10.08 18.49
CA LYS A 166 -11.46 -11.17 19.19
C LYS A 166 -10.89 -10.63 20.50
N ASP A 167 -10.94 -11.42 21.56
CA ASP A 167 -10.30 -11.09 22.83
C ASP A 167 -8.80 -11.43 22.76
N LEU A 168 -8.02 -10.53 22.14
CA LEU A 168 -6.59 -10.66 21.89
C LEU A 168 -5.86 -9.45 22.49
N LYS A 169 -4.56 -9.62 22.82
CA LYS A 169 -3.74 -8.45 23.17
C LYS A 169 -3.58 -7.53 21.96
N PRO A 170 -3.32 -6.23 22.14
CA PRO A 170 -3.26 -5.28 21.02
C PRO A 170 -2.31 -5.65 19.88
N LEU A 171 -1.07 -6.06 20.19
CA LEU A 171 -0.11 -6.48 19.15
C LEU A 171 -0.55 -7.78 18.45
N GLU A 172 -1.16 -8.72 19.18
CA GLU A 172 -1.72 -9.95 18.61
C GLU A 172 -2.94 -9.66 17.73
N MET A 173 -3.75 -8.66 18.12
CA MET A 173 -4.88 -8.17 17.31
C MET A 173 -4.40 -7.56 16.00
N ILE A 174 -3.38 -6.70 16.03
CA ILE A 174 -2.81 -6.10 14.80
C ILE A 174 -2.31 -7.20 13.85
N ASP A 175 -1.58 -8.20 14.36
CA ASP A 175 -1.10 -9.34 13.57
C ASP A 175 -2.25 -10.17 12.99
N PHE A 176 -3.31 -10.42 13.77
CA PHE A 176 -4.52 -11.09 13.31
C PHE A 176 -5.20 -10.31 12.16
N LEU A 177 -5.36 -8.99 12.31
CA LEU A 177 -5.98 -8.13 11.30
C LEU A 177 -5.18 -8.13 10.00
N ASP A 178 -3.86 -7.95 10.07
CA ASP A 178 -2.99 -7.92 8.88
C ASP A 178 -2.98 -9.27 8.14
N LYS A 179 -2.82 -10.38 8.87
CA LYS A 179 -2.81 -11.73 8.27
C LYS A 179 -4.14 -12.07 7.62
N THR A 180 -5.23 -11.78 8.32
CA THR A 180 -6.59 -12.03 7.81
C THR A 180 -6.85 -11.15 6.58
N ASN A 181 -6.43 -9.87 6.61
CA ASN A 181 -6.51 -8.99 5.45
C ASN A 181 -5.77 -9.57 4.24
N LEU A 182 -4.50 -9.95 4.43
CA LEU A 182 -3.63 -10.46 3.37
C LEU A 182 -4.22 -11.71 2.71
N GLU A 183 -4.75 -12.63 3.52
CA GLU A 183 -5.40 -13.83 3.02
C GLU A 183 -6.61 -13.51 2.14
N TRP A 184 -7.53 -12.67 2.62
CA TRP A 184 -8.74 -12.33 1.87
C TRP A 184 -8.44 -11.48 0.64
N ASN A 185 -7.49 -10.55 0.73
CA ASN A 185 -7.02 -9.78 -0.41
C ASN A 185 -6.49 -10.68 -1.53
N PHE A 186 -5.67 -11.67 -1.17
CA PHE A 186 -5.10 -12.62 -2.11
C PHE A 186 -6.15 -13.52 -2.74
N ARG A 187 -7.09 -14.04 -1.94
CA ARG A 187 -8.22 -14.84 -2.44
C ARG A 187 -9.07 -14.04 -3.42
N LEU A 188 -9.42 -12.79 -3.10
CA LEU A 188 -10.17 -11.90 -3.99
C LEU A 188 -9.41 -11.62 -5.28
N SER A 189 -8.11 -11.32 -5.17
CA SER A 189 -7.25 -11.05 -6.34
C SER A 189 -7.20 -12.22 -7.30
N LYS A 190 -7.16 -13.46 -6.81
CA LYS A 190 -7.27 -14.67 -7.66
C LYS A 190 -8.59 -14.70 -8.41
N VAL A 191 -9.70 -14.50 -7.71
CA VAL A 191 -11.03 -14.46 -8.34
C VAL A 191 -11.07 -13.38 -9.42
N ILE A 192 -10.57 -12.18 -9.16
CA ILE A 192 -10.56 -11.08 -10.14
C ILE A 192 -9.69 -11.40 -11.36
N LEU A 193 -8.46 -11.88 -11.14
CA LEU A 193 -7.46 -12.08 -12.20
C LEU A 193 -7.71 -13.32 -13.07
N GLU A 194 -8.63 -14.22 -12.67
CA GLU A 194 -9.01 -15.38 -13.47
C GLU A 194 -9.65 -14.93 -14.81
N LYS A 195 -8.85 -14.93 -15.89
CA LYS A 195 -9.25 -14.38 -17.20
C LYS A 195 -10.12 -15.35 -18.01
N ASP A 196 -9.99 -16.64 -17.76
CA ASP A 196 -10.68 -17.68 -18.53
C ASP A 196 -12.12 -17.91 -18.05
N VAL A 197 -12.51 -17.28 -16.94
CA VAL A 197 -13.83 -17.40 -16.32
C VAL A 197 -14.64 -16.11 -16.55
N LEU A 198 -15.77 -16.23 -17.26
CA LEU A 198 -16.63 -15.11 -17.64
C LEU A 198 -18.11 -15.36 -17.28
N GLY A 199 -18.90 -14.28 -17.24
CA GLY A 199 -20.35 -14.36 -17.05
C GLY A 199 -20.76 -15.04 -15.74
N GLU A 200 -21.69 -15.99 -15.84
CA GLU A 200 -22.25 -16.71 -14.67
C GLU A 200 -21.21 -17.49 -13.86
N GLU A 201 -20.19 -18.05 -14.51
CA GLU A 201 -19.13 -18.77 -13.79
C GLU A 201 -18.29 -17.81 -12.93
N LYS A 202 -18.05 -16.59 -13.41
CA LYS A 202 -17.38 -15.53 -12.63
C LYS A 202 -18.23 -15.08 -11.44
N ILE A 203 -19.55 -14.96 -11.65
CA ILE A 203 -20.49 -14.65 -10.59
C ILE A 203 -20.48 -15.75 -9.52
N GLN A 204 -20.45 -17.02 -9.92
CA GLN A 204 -20.40 -18.14 -8.98
C GLN A 204 -19.14 -18.10 -8.10
N LEU A 205 -17.96 -17.79 -8.67
CA LEU A 205 -16.73 -17.63 -7.88
C LEU A 205 -16.84 -16.51 -6.85
N PHE A 206 -17.48 -15.39 -7.20
CA PHE A 206 -17.73 -14.31 -6.24
C PHE A 206 -18.74 -14.71 -5.17
N GLU A 207 -19.80 -15.45 -5.51
CA GLU A 207 -20.75 -15.97 -4.54
C GLU A 207 -20.12 -16.96 -3.56
N ASP A 208 -19.21 -17.82 -4.03
CA ASP A 208 -18.47 -18.74 -3.18
C ASP A 208 -17.51 -17.99 -2.25
N PHE A 209 -16.82 -16.96 -2.76
CA PHE A 209 -16.03 -16.06 -1.92
C PHE A 209 -16.88 -15.42 -0.80
N LEU A 210 -18.10 -14.97 -1.10
CA LEU A 210 -19.00 -14.34 -0.11
C LEU A 210 -19.44 -15.27 1.03
N LYS A 211 -19.53 -16.58 0.78
CA LYS A 211 -19.93 -17.58 1.79
C LYS A 211 -18.85 -17.76 2.85
N GLU A 212 -17.58 -17.60 2.48
CA GLU A 212 -16.45 -17.84 3.36
C GLU A 212 -15.88 -16.55 3.98
N CYS A 213 -15.95 -15.43 3.26
CA CYS A 213 -15.32 -14.18 3.68
C CYS A 213 -15.97 -13.60 4.94
N GLN A 214 -15.16 -13.34 5.97
CA GLN A 214 -15.62 -12.83 7.27
C GLN A 214 -15.57 -11.30 7.37
N ILE A 215 -14.76 -10.64 6.54
CA ILE A 215 -14.55 -9.20 6.59
C ILE A 215 -15.66 -8.48 5.82
N ARG A 216 -16.41 -7.60 6.49
CA ARG A 216 -17.54 -6.89 5.89
C ARG A 216 -17.14 -6.11 4.63
N TRP A 217 -16.03 -5.38 4.66
CA TRP A 217 -15.58 -4.58 3.52
C TRP A 217 -15.46 -5.40 2.23
N TYR A 218 -14.77 -6.55 2.29
CA TYR A 218 -14.61 -7.43 1.13
C TYR A 218 -15.94 -8.00 0.64
N ARG A 219 -16.85 -8.33 1.58
CA ARG A 219 -18.18 -8.82 1.21
C ARG A 219 -19.00 -7.77 0.48
N ASP A 220 -18.96 -6.54 0.95
CA ASP A 220 -19.72 -5.45 0.34
C ASP A 220 -19.14 -5.09 -1.04
N TYR A 221 -17.81 -5.00 -1.15
CA TYR A 221 -17.12 -4.84 -2.43
C TYR A 221 -17.50 -5.92 -3.46
N VAL A 222 -17.52 -7.20 -3.05
CA VAL A 222 -17.85 -8.30 -3.95
C VAL A 222 -19.33 -8.30 -4.34
N LYS A 223 -20.26 -7.91 -3.45
CA LYS A 223 -21.67 -7.74 -3.82
C LYS A 223 -21.84 -6.68 -4.92
N ASP A 224 -21.13 -5.56 -4.80
CA ASP A 224 -21.18 -4.49 -5.80
C ASP A 224 -20.63 -4.97 -7.15
N MET A 225 -19.55 -5.73 -7.13
CA MET A 225 -19.00 -6.39 -8.33
C MET A 225 -20.03 -7.34 -8.97
N ILE A 226 -20.68 -8.22 -8.21
CA ILE A 226 -21.72 -9.12 -8.73
C ILE A 226 -22.87 -8.32 -9.37
N ASN A 227 -23.34 -7.27 -8.70
CA ASN A 227 -24.41 -6.42 -9.22
C ASN A 227 -24.02 -5.77 -10.57
N HIS A 228 -22.77 -5.32 -10.69
CA HIS A 228 -22.23 -4.77 -11.93
C HIS A 228 -22.10 -5.79 -13.06
N TYR A 229 -21.73 -7.04 -12.76
CA TYR A 229 -21.72 -8.11 -13.77
C TYR A 229 -23.13 -8.48 -14.22
N ARG A 230 -24.09 -8.55 -13.30
CA ARG A 230 -25.49 -8.88 -13.61
C ARG A 230 -26.17 -7.81 -14.46
N SER A 231 -25.93 -6.53 -14.19
CA SER A 231 -26.50 -5.44 -14.98
C SER A 231 -25.96 -5.44 -16.41
N ARG A 232 -24.69 -5.80 -16.62
CA ARG A 232 -24.07 -5.92 -17.95
C ARG A 232 -24.52 -7.13 -18.76
N ASN A 233 -25.02 -8.19 -18.13
CA ASN A 233 -25.53 -9.39 -18.82
C ASN A 233 -27.01 -9.25 -19.23
N GLN A 234 -27.67 -8.12 -18.91
CA GLN A 234 -29.07 -7.85 -19.27
C GLN A 234 -29.22 -6.99 -20.53
N ASP A 235 -28.12 -6.43 -21.05
CA ASP A 235 -28.01 -5.72 -22.34
C ASP A 235 -27.40 -6.63 -23.43
#